data_AF-A0A947NW03-F1
#
_entry.id   AF-A0A947NW03-F1
#
_cell.length_a   1.000
_cell.length_b   1.000
_cell.length_c   1.000
_cell.angle_alpha   90.00
_cell.angle_beta   90.00
_cell.angle_gamma   90.00
#
_symmetry.space_group_name_H-M   'P 1'
#
loop_
_entity.id
_entity.type
_entity.pdbx_description
1 polymer ?
#
loop_
_entity_poly.entity_id
_entity_poly.type
_entity_poly.pdbx_seq_one_letter_code
_entity_poly.pdbx_strand_id
1 'polypeptide(L)'
;MKYLKYLLLAVVVLIIIYSYFATIAPSGPRVSVKKHPDYKETTYSIIDLNGQTISLTTYQTELNKGILRLRSNSTLPLEQQIALLSKILVRVLKDENKAELHALSIGRLLYAFGQDKTMSERLALAAEKSLLWDKTTGKPVSGHENNAVVKLANTAMIYPELKELFAKHGLALEFASAEKVLISNELKPPAKLPYDCLTWFSIK
;
A
#
# COMPACT_ATOMS: atom_id res chain seq x y z
N MET A 1 32.67 -30.68 43.73
CA MET A 1 31.19 -30.69 43.67
C MET A 1 30.51 -29.35 43.99
N LYS A 2 30.99 -28.51 44.91
CA LYS A 2 30.34 -27.20 45.22
C LYS A 2 30.24 -26.26 44.01
N TYR A 3 31.28 -26.18 43.17
CA TYR A 3 31.31 -25.29 42.00
C TYR A 3 30.36 -25.70 40.86
N LEU A 4 30.00 -26.98 40.76
CA LEU A 4 29.12 -27.49 39.70
C LEU A 4 27.68 -26.97 39.85
N LYS A 5 27.21 -26.79 41.10
CA LYS A 5 25.88 -26.23 41.38
C LYS A 5 25.78 -24.75 40.97
N TYR A 6 26.82 -23.97 41.23
CA TYR A 6 26.87 -22.56 40.85
C TYR A 6 26.97 -22.38 39.32
N LEU A 7 27.71 -23.26 38.64
CA LEU A 7 27.79 -23.26 37.17
C LEU A 7 26.41 -23.55 36.54
N LEU A 8 25.70 -24.58 37.03
CA LEU A 8 24.37 -24.93 36.56
C LEU A 8 23.35 -23.81 36.80
N LEU A 9 23.40 -23.18 37.98
CA LEU A 9 22.54 -22.04 38.31
C LEU A 9 22.81 -20.84 37.38
N ALA A 10 24.08 -20.54 37.11
CA ALA A 10 24.46 -19.46 36.20
C ALA A 10 23.96 -19.70 34.77
N VAL A 11 24.04 -20.94 34.27
CA VAL A 11 23.52 -21.32 32.95
C VAL A 11 21.99 -21.15 32.88
N VAL A 12 21.26 -21.59 33.90
CA VAL A 12 19.80 -21.43 33.95
C VAL A 12 19.41 -19.95 33.98
N VAL A 13 20.11 -19.14 34.78
CA VAL A 13 19.87 -17.69 34.85
C VAL A 13 20.14 -17.01 33.50
N LEU A 14 21.24 -17.38 32.82
CA LEU A 14 21.55 -16.87 31.48
C LEU A 14 20.50 -17.27 30.43
N ILE A 15 19.96 -18.49 30.49
CA ILE A 15 18.88 -18.94 29.60
C ILE A 15 17.61 -18.11 29.86
N ILE A 16 17.21 -17.92 31.12
CA ILE A 16 16.03 -17.13 31.48
C ILE A 16 16.19 -15.68 31.02
N ILE A 17 17.35 -15.08 31.25
CA ILE A 17 17.68 -13.72 30.79
C ILE A 17 17.61 -13.65 29.25
N TYR A 18 18.25 -14.59 28.55
CA TYR A 18 18.21 -14.65 27.09
C TYR A 18 16.78 -14.81 26.55
N SER A 19 15.98 -15.69 27.12
CA SER A 19 14.58 -15.89 26.74
C SER A 19 13.75 -14.61 26.97
N TYR A 20 13.97 -13.93 28.09
CA TYR A 20 13.29 -12.66 28.41
C TYR A 20 13.68 -11.57 27.41
N PHE A 21 14.97 -11.41 27.10
CA PHE A 21 15.43 -10.41 26.12
C PHE A 21 15.03 -10.76 24.68
N ALA A 22 14.98 -12.04 24.31
CA ALA A 22 14.50 -12.50 23.02
C ALA A 22 13.00 -12.18 22.83
N THR A 23 12.20 -12.16 23.90
CA THR A 23 10.78 -11.77 23.85
C THR A 23 10.53 -10.26 23.84
N ILE A 24 11.51 -9.43 24.21
CA ILE A 24 11.35 -7.96 24.33
C ILE A 24 11.90 -7.22 23.12
N ALA A 25 12.73 -7.86 22.29
CA ALA A 25 13.14 -7.27 21.01
C ALA A 25 11.88 -7.06 20.14
N PRO A 26 11.53 -5.82 19.75
CA PRO A 26 10.36 -5.57 18.92
C PRO A 26 10.54 -6.34 17.61
N SER A 27 9.77 -7.42 17.47
CA SER A 27 9.92 -8.47 16.47
C SER A 27 9.32 -8.05 15.12
N GLY A 28 9.70 -6.87 14.63
CA GLY A 28 9.18 -6.38 13.36
C GLY A 28 9.98 -5.21 12.79
N PRO A 29 9.88 -5.01 11.47
CA PRO A 29 10.49 -3.88 10.80
C PRO A 29 9.97 -2.57 11.42
N ARG A 30 10.91 -1.70 11.80
CA ARG A 30 10.60 -0.37 12.36
C ARG A 30 10.31 0.62 11.24
N VAL A 31 9.31 1.47 11.45
CA VAL A 31 9.02 2.58 10.53
C VAL A 31 10.09 3.65 10.71
N SER A 32 10.84 3.94 9.65
CA SER A 32 11.75 5.07 9.54
C SER A 32 10.98 6.32 9.16
N VAL A 33 11.29 7.45 9.79
CA VAL A 33 10.67 8.75 9.50
C VAL A 33 11.76 9.71 9.06
N LYS A 34 11.66 10.21 7.83
CA LYS A 34 12.61 11.16 7.25
C LYS A 34 11.89 12.45 6.86
N LYS A 35 12.25 13.55 7.52
CA LYS A 35 11.77 14.88 7.16
C LYS A 35 12.64 15.45 6.05
N HIS A 36 12.01 16.12 5.10
CA HIS A 36 12.64 16.75 3.95
C HIS A 36 12.24 18.23 3.91
N PRO A 37 12.90 19.10 4.70
CA PRO A 37 12.49 20.51 4.85
C PRO A 37 12.44 21.28 3.54
N ASP A 38 13.42 21.05 2.65
CA ASP A 38 13.52 21.74 1.36
C ASP A 38 12.33 21.45 0.43
N TYR A 39 11.76 20.25 0.55
CA TYR A 39 10.61 19.81 -0.25
C TYR A 39 9.28 19.97 0.50
N LYS A 40 9.32 20.35 1.78
CA LYS A 40 8.15 20.34 2.67
C LYS A 40 7.42 19.00 2.60
N GLU A 41 8.18 17.92 2.78
CA GLU A 41 7.66 16.54 2.78
C GLU A 41 8.15 15.77 4.02
N THR A 42 7.36 14.81 4.50
CA THR A 42 7.80 13.79 5.46
C THR A 42 7.55 12.41 4.89
N THR A 43 8.59 11.58 4.80
CA THR A 43 8.50 10.20 4.31
C THR A 43 8.55 9.22 5.48
N TYR A 44 7.56 8.33 5.53
CA TYR A 44 7.44 7.23 6.47
C TYR A 44 7.69 5.95 5.69
N SER A 45 8.71 5.18 6.02
CA SER A 45 9.10 4.01 5.24
C SER A 45 9.50 2.81 6.09
N ILE A 46 9.32 1.63 5.52
CA ILE A 46 9.95 0.39 5.99
C ILE A 46 10.90 -0.06 4.88
N ILE A 47 12.14 -0.38 5.27
CA ILE A 47 13.18 -0.93 4.40
C ILE A 47 13.52 -2.31 4.93
N ASP A 48 13.47 -3.33 4.08
CA ASP A 48 13.89 -4.69 4.45
C ASP A 48 15.41 -4.88 4.30
N LEU A 49 15.90 -6.09 4.66
CA LEU A 49 17.32 -6.42 4.58
C LEU A 49 17.87 -6.44 3.13
N ASN A 50 16.99 -6.58 2.14
CA ASN A 50 17.34 -6.62 0.72
C ASN A 50 17.21 -5.25 0.04
N GLY A 51 16.96 -4.18 0.81
CA GLY A 51 16.78 -2.82 0.29
C GLY A 51 15.43 -2.57 -0.39
N GLN A 52 14.48 -3.48 -0.24
CA GLN A 52 13.10 -3.26 -0.69
C GLN A 52 12.40 -2.33 0.28
N THR A 53 11.55 -1.47 -0.29
CA THR A 53 10.94 -0.35 0.43
C THR A 53 9.46 -0.26 0.12
N ILE A 54 8.71 0.10 1.15
CA ILE A 54 7.36 0.64 1.05
C ILE A 54 7.30 1.92 1.86
N SER A 55 6.64 2.94 1.32
CA SER A 55 6.63 4.27 1.91
C SER A 55 5.33 5.02 1.68
N LEU A 56 4.97 5.84 2.68
CA LEU A 56 3.99 6.92 2.54
C LEU A 56 4.71 8.25 2.72
N THR A 57 4.49 9.19 1.81
CA THR A 57 4.94 10.57 1.96
C THR A 57 3.74 11.48 2.24
N THR A 58 3.88 12.37 3.23
CA THR A 58 2.96 13.47 3.52
C THR A 58 3.59 14.78 3.06
N TYR A 59 2.76 15.75 2.68
CA TYR A 59 3.20 17.06 2.21
C TYR A 59 2.76 18.16 3.18
N GLN A 60 3.64 19.13 3.42
CA GLN A 60 3.39 20.34 4.21
C GLN A 60 3.24 21.59 3.32
N THR A 61 3.06 21.42 2.01
CA THR A 61 2.68 22.52 1.11
C THR A 61 1.17 22.71 1.11
N GLU A 62 0.68 23.95 1.03
CA GLU A 62 -0.77 24.24 1.01
C GLU A 62 -1.51 23.45 -0.09
N LEU A 63 -0.91 23.34 -1.28
CA LEU A 63 -1.54 22.65 -2.42
C LEU A 63 -1.70 21.13 -2.21
N ASN A 64 -0.77 20.49 -1.50
CA ASN A 64 -0.75 19.02 -1.34
C ASN A 64 -1.01 18.58 0.09
N LYS A 65 -1.34 19.51 0.99
CA LYS A 65 -1.63 19.23 2.39
C LYS A 65 -2.75 18.19 2.46
N GLY A 66 -2.60 17.18 3.32
CA GLY A 66 -3.61 16.12 3.45
C GLY A 66 -3.57 15.00 2.39
N ILE A 67 -2.63 15.07 1.44
CA ILE A 67 -2.39 14.00 0.46
C ILE A 67 -1.34 13.02 1.01
N LEU A 68 -1.65 11.73 0.94
CA LEU A 68 -0.70 10.64 1.11
C LEU A 68 -0.21 10.18 -0.25
N ARG A 69 1.11 10.04 -0.45
CA ARG A 69 1.69 9.40 -1.63
C ARG A 69 2.31 8.06 -1.27
N LEU A 70 1.76 6.97 -1.81
CA LEU A 70 2.33 5.63 -1.70
C LEU A 70 3.40 5.40 -2.77
N ARG A 71 4.51 4.80 -2.37
CA ARG A 71 5.51 4.20 -3.26
C ARG A 71 6.02 2.89 -2.69
N SER A 72 6.17 1.90 -3.55
CA SER A 72 6.78 0.61 -3.23
C SER A 72 7.69 0.16 -4.37
N ASN A 73 8.83 -0.42 -4.03
CA ASN A 73 9.66 -1.21 -4.96
C ASN A 73 9.78 -2.67 -4.48
N SER A 74 8.84 -3.12 -3.64
CA SER A 74 8.86 -4.46 -3.06
C SER A 74 8.42 -5.54 -4.06
N THR A 75 8.99 -6.73 -3.90
CA THR A 75 8.62 -7.97 -4.56
C THR A 75 7.71 -8.84 -3.67
N LEU A 76 7.39 -8.38 -2.46
CA LEU A 76 6.47 -9.06 -1.56
C LEU A 76 5.06 -9.13 -2.17
N PRO A 77 4.28 -10.18 -1.90
CA PRO A 77 2.87 -10.21 -2.27
C PRO A 77 2.09 -9.03 -1.68
N LEU A 78 1.02 -8.60 -2.37
CA LEU A 78 0.17 -7.48 -1.97
C LEU A 78 -0.23 -7.53 -0.49
N GLU A 79 -0.69 -8.69 0.00
CA GLU A 79 -1.13 -8.85 1.39
C GLU A 79 -0.02 -8.53 2.40
N GLN A 80 1.21 -8.97 2.13
CA GLN A 80 2.36 -8.68 2.99
C GLN A 80 2.75 -7.20 2.91
N GLN A 81 2.67 -6.59 1.73
CA GLN A 81 2.87 -5.16 1.58
C GLN A 81 1.80 -4.34 2.34
N ILE A 82 0.54 -4.77 2.32
CA ILE A 82 -0.56 -4.14 3.08
C ILE A 82 -0.30 -4.23 4.59
N ALA A 83 0.24 -5.36 5.08
CA ALA A 83 0.62 -5.49 6.49
C ALA A 83 1.75 -4.51 6.89
N LEU A 84 2.73 -4.28 6.02
CA LEU A 84 3.76 -3.27 6.23
C LEU A 84 3.20 -1.84 6.15
N LEU A 85 2.34 -1.59 5.16
CA LEU A 85 1.64 -0.31 4.98
C LEU A 85 0.79 0.04 6.21
N SER A 86 0.17 -0.96 6.85
CA SER A 86 -0.57 -0.77 8.09
C SER A 86 0.29 -0.19 9.22
N LYS A 87 1.51 -0.72 9.40
CA LYS A 87 2.45 -0.18 10.39
C LYS A 87 2.84 1.26 10.08
N ILE A 88 3.06 1.56 8.80
CA ILE A 88 3.37 2.92 8.33
C ILE A 88 2.19 3.86 8.59
N LEU A 89 0.96 3.46 8.22
CA LEU A 89 -0.25 4.26 8.40
C LEU A 89 -0.52 4.56 9.87
N VAL A 90 -0.33 3.59 10.78
CA VAL A 90 -0.40 3.83 12.23
C VAL A 90 0.57 4.92 12.67
N ARG A 91 1.78 4.97 12.10
CA ARG A 91 2.75 6.02 12.42
C ARG A 91 2.34 7.37 11.82
N VAL A 92 1.89 7.40 10.57
CA VAL A 92 1.37 8.60 9.91
C VAL A 92 0.24 9.21 10.73
N LEU A 93 -0.75 8.42 11.15
CA LEU A 93 -1.90 8.91 11.91
C LEU A 93 -1.56 9.38 13.34
N LYS A 94 -0.37 9.07 13.85
CA LYS A 94 0.14 9.62 15.12
C LYS A 94 0.82 10.97 14.92
N ASP A 95 1.48 11.16 13.78
CA ASP A 95 2.31 12.32 13.50
C ASP A 95 1.53 13.41 12.76
N GLU A 96 0.49 13.04 12.00
CA GLU A 96 -0.35 13.94 11.20
C GLU A 96 -1.77 14.06 11.79
N ASN A 97 -2.45 15.19 11.50
CA ASN A 97 -3.85 15.34 11.86
C ASN A 97 -4.73 14.49 10.92
N LYS A 98 -5.31 13.42 11.46
CA LYS A 98 -6.23 12.53 10.74
C LYS A 98 -7.33 13.28 9.97
N ALA A 99 -7.87 14.36 10.55
CA ALA A 99 -8.98 15.11 9.95
C ALA A 99 -8.59 15.92 8.70
N GLU A 100 -7.29 16.13 8.47
CA GLU A 100 -6.80 16.85 7.29
C GLU A 100 -6.52 15.91 6.11
N LEU A 101 -6.44 14.60 6.34
CA LEU A 101 -6.18 13.60 5.31
C LEU A 101 -7.41 13.41 4.42
N HIS A 102 -7.26 13.61 3.11
CA HIS A 102 -8.39 13.55 2.17
C HIS A 102 -8.08 12.82 0.86
N ALA A 103 -6.81 12.50 0.57
CA ALA A 103 -6.47 11.76 -0.64
C ALA A 103 -5.28 10.82 -0.45
N LEU A 104 -5.29 9.73 -1.22
CA LEU A 104 -4.16 8.81 -1.39
C LEU A 104 -3.84 8.70 -2.88
N SER A 105 -2.63 9.10 -3.27
CA SER A 105 -2.07 8.82 -4.59
C SER A 105 -1.22 7.55 -4.53
N ILE A 106 -1.51 6.58 -5.38
CA ILE A 106 -0.68 5.37 -5.53
C ILE A 106 0.14 5.37 -6.82
N GLY A 107 0.06 6.46 -7.60
CA GLY A 107 0.70 6.53 -8.92
C GLY A 107 0.07 5.55 -9.90
N ARG A 108 0.90 4.84 -10.67
CA ARG A 108 0.46 3.85 -11.66
C ARG A 108 0.00 2.57 -10.95
N LEU A 109 -1.24 2.15 -11.20
CA LEU A 109 -1.83 0.95 -10.61
C LEU A 109 -0.92 -0.29 -10.76
N LEU A 110 -0.29 -0.42 -11.93
CA LEU A 110 0.60 -1.54 -12.26
C LEU A 110 1.86 -1.61 -11.38
N TYR A 111 2.31 -0.47 -10.85
CA TYR A 111 3.58 -0.36 -10.11
C TYR A 111 3.40 0.10 -8.66
N ALA A 112 2.15 0.33 -8.23
CA ALA A 112 1.84 0.86 -6.90
C ALA A 112 2.40 -0.01 -5.77
N PHE A 113 2.42 -1.33 -6.00
CA PHE A 113 2.89 -2.35 -5.07
C PHE A 113 4.11 -3.08 -5.64
N GLY A 114 5.04 -2.34 -6.24
CA GLY A 114 6.29 -2.88 -6.78
C GLY A 114 6.04 -3.86 -7.93
N GLN A 115 6.33 -5.15 -7.74
CA GLN A 115 6.14 -6.18 -8.77
C GLN A 115 4.75 -6.86 -8.73
N ASP A 116 3.96 -6.61 -7.69
CA ASP A 116 2.64 -7.23 -7.55
C ASP A 116 1.61 -6.53 -8.47
N LYS A 117 1.05 -7.30 -9.41
CA LYS A 117 0.08 -6.82 -10.42
C LYS A 117 -1.38 -7.10 -10.05
N THR A 118 -1.65 -7.59 -8.83
CA THR A 118 -2.98 -8.10 -8.43
C THR A 118 -4.10 -7.09 -8.67
N MET A 119 -3.90 -5.81 -8.33
CA MET A 119 -4.92 -4.78 -8.54
C MET A 119 -5.18 -4.48 -10.02
N SER A 120 -4.14 -4.49 -10.85
CA SER A 120 -4.25 -4.36 -12.31
C SER A 120 -4.99 -5.54 -12.94
N GLU A 121 -4.70 -6.77 -12.49
CA GLU A 121 -5.39 -7.98 -12.94
C GLU A 121 -6.87 -7.97 -12.56
N ARG A 122 -7.17 -7.55 -11.32
CA ARG A 122 -8.56 -7.36 -10.85
C ARG A 122 -9.30 -6.32 -11.69
N LEU A 123 -8.65 -5.22 -12.10
CA LEU A 123 -9.25 -4.22 -12.99
C LEU A 123 -9.60 -4.80 -14.36
N ALA A 124 -8.67 -5.52 -14.99
CA ALA A 124 -8.94 -6.14 -16.28
C ALA A 124 -10.04 -7.19 -16.20
N LEU A 125 -10.03 -8.03 -15.16
CA LEU A 125 -11.09 -9.02 -14.92
C LEU A 125 -12.46 -8.36 -14.69
N ALA A 126 -12.48 -7.24 -13.97
CA ALA A 126 -13.70 -6.45 -13.77
C ALA A 126 -14.23 -5.88 -15.09
N ALA A 127 -13.35 -5.35 -15.93
CA ALA A 127 -13.71 -4.83 -17.25
C ALA A 127 -14.20 -5.94 -18.19
N GLU A 128 -13.55 -7.11 -18.18
CA GLU A 128 -13.93 -8.25 -19.03
C GLU A 128 -15.37 -8.71 -18.79
N LYS A 129 -15.78 -8.71 -17.51
CA LYS A 129 -17.10 -9.15 -17.07
C LYS A 129 -18.16 -8.06 -17.13
N SER A 130 -17.79 -6.83 -17.49
CA SER A 130 -18.66 -5.67 -17.36
C SER A 130 -19.22 -5.21 -18.71
N LEU A 131 -20.46 -4.75 -18.70
CA LEU A 131 -21.09 -4.06 -19.83
C LEU A 131 -20.61 -2.62 -19.99
N LEU A 132 -19.74 -2.12 -19.10
CA LEU A 132 -19.19 -0.77 -19.16
C LEU A 132 -18.02 -0.66 -20.14
N TRP A 133 -17.42 -1.78 -20.54
CA TRP A 133 -16.21 -1.81 -21.37
C TRP A 133 -16.37 -2.70 -22.58
N ASP A 134 -16.02 -2.18 -23.75
CA ASP A 134 -15.96 -2.95 -24.99
C ASP A 134 -14.53 -3.50 -25.17
N LYS A 135 -14.40 -4.80 -24.93
CA LYS A 135 -13.13 -5.54 -25.05
C LYS A 135 -12.60 -5.67 -26.49
N THR A 136 -13.42 -5.41 -27.51
CA THR A 136 -13.03 -5.46 -28.91
C THR A 136 -12.35 -4.16 -29.32
N THR A 137 -12.93 -3.03 -28.91
CA THR A 137 -12.40 -1.70 -29.22
C THR A 137 -11.36 -1.23 -28.22
N GLY A 138 -11.39 -1.74 -26.98
CA GLY A 138 -10.55 -1.26 -25.89
C GLY A 138 -11.02 0.10 -25.38
N LYS A 139 -12.33 0.32 -25.32
CA LYS A 139 -12.91 1.60 -24.92
C LYS A 139 -14.11 1.36 -24.03
N PRO A 140 -14.51 2.35 -23.20
CA PRO A 140 -15.80 2.29 -22.56
C PRO A 140 -16.92 2.24 -23.61
N VAL A 141 -17.99 1.50 -23.31
CA VAL A 141 -19.19 1.43 -24.17
C VAL A 141 -19.86 2.82 -24.30
N SER A 142 -19.71 3.65 -23.28
CA SER A 142 -20.17 5.05 -23.28
C SER A 142 -19.35 5.91 -22.33
N GLY A 143 -19.17 7.20 -22.66
CA GLY A 143 -18.49 8.17 -21.80
C GLY A 143 -16.96 8.11 -21.87
N HIS A 144 -16.29 8.76 -20.93
CA HIS A 144 -14.83 8.85 -20.85
C HIS A 144 -14.24 7.64 -20.10
N GLU A 145 -13.09 7.13 -20.57
CA GLU A 145 -12.41 5.97 -20.01
C GLU A 145 -12.05 6.11 -18.52
N ASN A 146 -11.66 7.30 -18.08
CA ASN A 146 -11.36 7.60 -16.67
C ASN A 146 -12.56 7.30 -15.77
N ASN A 147 -13.75 7.78 -16.15
CA ASN A 147 -14.98 7.59 -15.39
C ASN A 147 -15.43 6.13 -15.39
N ALA A 148 -15.28 5.45 -16.53
CA ALA A 148 -15.60 4.03 -16.63
C ALA A 148 -14.70 3.18 -15.72
N VAL A 149 -13.39 3.47 -15.69
CA VAL A 149 -12.43 2.78 -14.80
C VAL A 149 -12.75 3.05 -13.33
N VAL A 150 -13.05 4.28 -12.94
CA VAL A 150 -13.48 4.60 -11.56
C VAL A 150 -14.71 3.78 -11.17
N LYS A 151 -15.73 3.72 -12.03
CA LYS A 151 -16.94 2.92 -11.78
C LYS A 151 -16.64 1.43 -11.69
N LEU A 152 -15.81 0.90 -12.57
CA LEU A 152 -15.37 -0.50 -12.56
C LEU A 152 -14.62 -0.84 -11.27
N ALA A 153 -13.63 -0.03 -10.90
CA ALA A 153 -12.78 -0.25 -9.74
C ALA A 153 -13.56 -0.29 -8.42
N ASN A 154 -14.50 0.65 -8.25
CA ASN A 154 -15.37 0.71 -7.08
C ASN A 154 -16.42 -0.41 -7.06
N THR A 155 -17.06 -0.70 -8.20
CA THR A 155 -18.12 -1.74 -8.29
C THR A 155 -17.55 -3.13 -8.05
N ALA A 156 -16.40 -3.45 -8.67
CA ALA A 156 -15.75 -4.74 -8.53
C ALA A 156 -14.87 -4.85 -7.27
N MET A 157 -14.71 -3.75 -6.52
CA MET A 157 -13.85 -3.66 -5.35
C MET A 157 -12.45 -4.22 -5.63
N ILE A 158 -11.70 -3.62 -6.56
CA ILE A 158 -10.38 -4.14 -6.96
C ILE A 158 -9.30 -3.97 -5.87
N TYR A 159 -9.60 -3.22 -4.82
CA TYR A 159 -8.70 -2.78 -3.75
C TYR A 159 -9.22 -3.11 -2.32
N PRO A 160 -9.79 -4.30 -2.07
CA PRO A 160 -10.45 -4.62 -0.80
C PRO A 160 -9.50 -4.49 0.40
N GLU A 161 -8.23 -4.89 0.25
CA GLU A 161 -7.23 -4.85 1.32
C GLU A 161 -6.89 -3.42 1.73
N LEU A 162 -6.76 -2.51 0.76
CA LEU A 162 -6.58 -1.07 1.03
C LEU A 162 -7.82 -0.48 1.70
N LYS A 163 -9.02 -0.83 1.23
CA LYS A 163 -10.26 -0.35 1.83
C LYS A 163 -10.38 -0.80 3.29
N GLU A 164 -10.11 -2.07 3.56
CA GLU A 164 -10.14 -2.63 4.91
C GLU A 164 -9.07 -1.99 5.81
N LEU A 165 -7.86 -1.77 5.29
CA LEU A 165 -6.79 -1.10 6.02
C LEU A 165 -7.23 0.28 6.54
N PHE A 166 -7.78 1.12 5.66
CA PHE A 166 -8.24 2.46 6.07
C PHE A 166 -9.45 2.37 7.02
N ALA A 167 -10.37 1.43 6.79
CA ALA A 167 -11.53 1.21 7.64
C ALA A 167 -11.15 0.86 9.09
N LYS A 168 -10.08 0.08 9.31
CA LYS A 168 -9.55 -0.24 10.65
C LYS A 168 -9.12 1.00 11.46
N HIS A 169 -8.85 2.10 10.77
CA HIS A 169 -8.51 3.38 11.39
C HIS A 169 -9.66 4.39 11.37
N GLY A 170 -10.89 3.95 11.06
CA GLY A 170 -12.07 4.79 10.97
C GLY A 170 -11.96 5.83 9.85
N LEU A 171 -11.40 5.44 8.71
CA LEU A 171 -11.34 6.20 7.47
C LEU A 171 -12.05 5.40 6.37
N ALA A 172 -12.79 6.06 5.49
CA ALA A 172 -13.34 5.45 4.30
C ALA A 172 -12.43 5.74 3.10
N LEU A 173 -12.20 4.71 2.28
CA LEU A 173 -11.37 4.80 1.07
C LEU A 173 -12.21 4.45 -0.16
N GLU A 174 -12.20 5.35 -1.15
CA GLU A 174 -12.95 5.21 -2.40
C GLU A 174 -12.07 5.57 -3.60
N PHE A 175 -12.08 4.76 -4.65
CA PHE A 175 -11.34 5.05 -5.87
C PHE A 175 -11.96 6.30 -6.53
N ALA A 176 -11.25 7.42 -6.51
CA ALA A 176 -11.82 8.73 -6.83
C ALA A 176 -11.48 9.20 -8.24
N SER A 177 -10.27 8.91 -8.73
CA SER A 177 -9.84 9.33 -10.06
C SER A 177 -8.92 8.30 -10.70
N ALA A 178 -9.13 8.10 -12.01
CA ALA A 178 -8.23 7.40 -12.90
C ALA A 178 -7.78 8.38 -13.98
N GLU A 179 -6.49 8.38 -14.34
CA GLU A 179 -5.97 9.14 -15.48
C GLU A 179 -5.04 8.26 -16.32
N LYS A 180 -4.89 8.61 -17.60
CA LYS A 180 -3.97 7.91 -18.53
C LYS A 180 -4.19 6.39 -18.52
N VAL A 181 -5.46 5.99 -18.68
CA VAL A 181 -5.86 4.58 -18.74
C VAL A 181 -5.16 3.90 -19.91
N LEU A 182 -4.43 2.83 -19.62
CA LEU A 182 -3.76 2.00 -20.60
C LEU A 182 -4.36 0.59 -20.60
N ILE A 183 -4.35 0.00 -21.79
CA ILE A 183 -4.69 -1.39 -22.03
C ILE A 183 -3.40 -2.22 -21.97
N SER A 184 -3.49 -3.42 -21.40
CA SER A 184 -2.35 -4.34 -21.41
C SER A 184 -2.23 -5.08 -22.73
N ASN A 185 -1.00 -5.22 -23.21
CA ASN A 185 -0.65 -6.13 -24.30
C ASN A 185 -0.28 -7.54 -23.78
N GLU A 186 -0.13 -7.71 -22.47
CA GLU A 186 0.21 -9.00 -21.82
C GLU A 186 -1.01 -9.93 -21.73
N LEU A 187 -2.22 -9.36 -21.81
CA LEU A 187 -3.45 -10.15 -21.88
C LEU A 187 -3.55 -10.81 -23.25
N LYS A 188 -3.84 -12.12 -23.28
CA LYS A 188 -3.93 -12.87 -24.53
C LYS A 188 -4.90 -12.17 -25.50
N PRO A 189 -4.46 -11.82 -26.73
CA PRO A 189 -5.35 -11.29 -27.75
C PRO A 189 -6.58 -12.20 -27.93
N PRO A 190 -7.76 -11.65 -28.24
CA PRO A 190 -8.00 -10.29 -28.72
C PRO A 190 -8.41 -9.25 -27.65
N ALA A 191 -8.42 -9.62 -26.36
CA ALA A 191 -9.07 -8.79 -25.33
C ALA A 191 -8.28 -7.50 -25.01
N LYS A 192 -8.83 -6.35 -25.39
CA LYS A 192 -8.30 -5.02 -25.06
C LYS A 192 -8.93 -4.51 -23.76
N LEU A 193 -8.33 -4.83 -22.62
CA LEU A 193 -8.86 -4.51 -21.30
C LEU A 193 -8.00 -3.48 -20.57
N PRO A 194 -8.60 -2.54 -19.81
CA PRO A 194 -7.85 -1.57 -19.02
C PRO A 194 -7.07 -2.31 -17.93
N TYR A 195 -5.81 -1.97 -17.79
CA TYR A 195 -4.89 -2.69 -16.89
C TYR A 195 -4.06 -1.75 -16.03
N ASP A 196 -3.81 -0.52 -16.49
CA ASP A 196 -3.04 0.46 -15.73
C ASP A 196 -3.63 1.86 -15.87
N CYS A 197 -3.49 2.67 -14.83
CA CYS A 197 -3.89 4.07 -14.81
C CYS A 197 -3.18 4.76 -13.64
N LEU A 198 -3.01 6.08 -13.74
CA LEU A 198 -2.71 6.90 -12.57
C LEU A 198 -3.93 6.91 -11.66
N THR A 199 -3.74 6.55 -10.40
CA THR A 199 -4.82 6.26 -9.47
C THR A 199 -4.77 7.17 -8.25
N TRP A 200 -5.93 7.75 -7.94
CA TRP A 200 -6.19 8.50 -6.73
C TRP A 200 -7.38 7.92 -5.99
N PHE A 201 -7.24 7.80 -4.68
CA PHE A 201 -8.34 7.52 -3.77
C PHE A 201 -8.72 8.78 -2.99
N SER A 202 -10.01 8.92 -2.71
CA SER A 202 -10.49 9.85 -1.68
C SER A 202 -10.45 9.16 -0.33
N ILE A 203 -10.05 9.91 0.70
CA ILE A 203 -10.10 9.53 2.11
C ILE A 203 -11.21 10.37 2.75
N LYS A 204 -12.14 9.73 3.47
CA LYS A 204 -13.26 10.38 4.17
C LYS A 204 -13.32 9.94 5.63
#